data_AF-A0A256WNZ2-F1
#
_entry.id   AF-A0A256WNZ2-F1
#
_cell.length_a   1.000
_cell.length_b   1.000
_cell.length_c   1.000
_cell.angle_alpha   90.00
_cell.angle_beta   90.00
_cell.angle_gamma   90.00
#
_symmetry.space_group_name_H-M   'P 1'
#
loop_
_entity.id
_entity.type
_entity.pdbx_description
1 polymer ?
#
loop_
_entity_poly.entity_id
_entity_poly.type
_entity_poly.pdbx_seq_one_letter_code
_entity_poly.pdbx_strand_id
1 'polypeptide(L)'
;MNNPEVENITLQHDWIKKILHDVEAVYTNDSMVVLHSDNNDETAGYWSLWSIRAHNGLEEKTIVQSFFLADNGKQYSAYANDIWHRLVADNAGFKIKASESSEKFESLKHILNEYLYISFQNLEAAILEKMKLKKENRLKSYNFQKLRIEKIGIANIRDSKLKKLKEEYNIWVRDFQLDQKVIPDLKQLLTLRIDG
;
A
#
# COMPACT_ATOMS: atom_id res chain seq x y z
N MET A 1 -29.21 5.23 16.08
CA MET A 1 -28.94 3.80 16.29
C MET A 1 -27.57 3.50 15.72
N ASN A 2 -26.53 3.40 16.56
CA ASN A 2 -25.23 2.89 16.14
C ASN A 2 -25.30 1.36 16.26
N ASN A 3 -25.24 0.65 15.14
CA ASN A 3 -25.24 -0.80 15.10
C ASN A 3 -23.81 -1.30 15.35
N PRO A 4 -23.49 -1.89 16.52
CA PRO A 4 -22.12 -2.29 16.86
C PRO A 4 -21.62 -3.49 16.05
N GLU A 5 -22.51 -4.18 15.33
CA GLU A 5 -22.21 -5.36 14.51
C GLU A 5 -22.01 -5.04 13.03
N VAL A 6 -22.16 -3.77 12.62
CA VAL A 6 -21.91 -3.34 11.23
C VAL A 6 -20.50 -2.76 11.18
N GLU A 7 -19.55 -3.60 10.77
CA GLU A 7 -18.18 -3.16 10.50
C GLU A 7 -18.20 -2.21 9.29
N ASN A 8 -17.76 -0.97 9.50
CA ASN A 8 -17.69 0.01 8.42
C ASN A 8 -16.55 -0.39 7.48
N ILE A 9 -16.92 -0.93 6.32
CA ILE A 9 -15.93 -1.44 5.39
C ILE A 9 -15.29 -0.25 4.66
N THR A 10 -13.99 -0.09 4.89
CA THR A 10 -13.16 0.88 4.16
C THR A 10 -12.26 0.16 3.16
N LEU A 11 -11.67 0.91 2.21
CA LEU A 11 -10.63 0.41 1.29
C LEU A 11 -9.45 -0.27 2.00
N GLN A 12 -9.26 0.01 3.28
CA GLN A 12 -8.19 -0.56 4.07
C GLN A 12 -8.52 -1.92 4.68
N HIS A 13 -9.76 -2.37 4.58
CA HIS A 13 -10.19 -3.63 5.15
C HIS A 13 -9.58 -4.82 4.41
N ASP A 14 -9.03 -5.80 5.15
CA ASP A 14 -8.30 -6.95 4.61
C ASP A 14 -9.08 -7.75 3.54
N TRP A 15 -10.41 -7.88 3.67
CA TRP A 15 -11.21 -8.59 2.66
C TRP A 15 -11.30 -7.81 1.35
N ILE A 16 -11.45 -6.47 1.40
CA ILE A 16 -11.41 -5.61 0.21
C ILE A 16 -10.04 -5.69 -0.45
N LYS A 17 -8.95 -5.59 0.33
CA LYS A 17 -7.59 -5.71 -0.21
C LYS A 17 -7.38 -7.03 -0.92
N LYS A 18 -7.89 -8.13 -0.34
CA LYS A 18 -7.78 -9.47 -0.92
C LYS A 18 -8.57 -9.58 -2.24
N ILE A 19 -9.83 -9.15 -2.26
CA ILE A 19 -10.65 -9.16 -3.48
C ILE A 19 -9.98 -8.32 -4.57
N LEU A 20 -9.56 -7.09 -4.25
CA LEU A 20 -8.93 -6.19 -5.22
C LEU A 20 -7.56 -6.70 -5.69
N HIS A 21 -6.84 -7.47 -4.87
CA HIS A 21 -5.60 -8.12 -5.29
C HIS A 21 -5.88 -9.17 -6.38
N ASP A 22 -6.97 -9.92 -6.26
CA ASP A 22 -7.37 -10.97 -7.19
C ASP A 22 -8.05 -10.44 -8.47
N VAL A 23 -8.55 -9.20 -8.47
CA VAL A 23 -9.08 -8.53 -9.67
C VAL A 23 -7.93 -8.24 -10.63
N GLU A 24 -7.85 -8.96 -11.76
CA GLU A 24 -6.98 -8.57 -12.87
C GLU A 24 -7.38 -7.16 -13.36
N ALA A 25 -6.38 -6.33 -13.64
CA ALA A 25 -6.62 -5.00 -14.19
C ALA A 25 -7.34 -5.17 -15.53
N VAL A 26 -8.56 -4.65 -15.64
CA VAL A 26 -9.30 -4.63 -16.90
C VAL A 26 -8.65 -3.58 -17.79
N TYR A 27 -7.66 -4.01 -18.58
CA TYR A 27 -7.05 -3.18 -19.62
C TYR A 27 -7.99 -3.15 -20.84
N THR A 28 -8.97 -2.26 -20.86
CA THR A 28 -9.61 -1.85 -22.11
C THR A 28 -8.68 -0.88 -22.81
N ASN A 29 -7.68 -1.41 -23.52
CA ASN A 29 -6.54 -0.65 -24.06
C ASN A 29 -6.90 0.56 -24.94
N ASP A 30 -8.13 0.69 -25.46
CA ASP A 30 -8.52 1.84 -26.29
C ASP A 30 -9.71 2.64 -25.76
N SER A 31 -10.36 2.20 -24.68
CA SER A 31 -11.63 2.82 -24.28
C SER A 31 -11.83 2.83 -22.76
N MET A 32 -11.88 4.02 -22.18
CA MET A 32 -12.15 4.29 -20.77
C MET A 32 -13.63 4.55 -20.56
N VAL A 33 -14.22 3.98 -19.51
CA VAL A 33 -15.63 4.21 -19.15
C VAL A 33 -15.83 5.65 -18.70
N VAL A 34 -16.84 6.32 -19.26
CA VAL A 34 -17.26 7.66 -18.86
C VAL A 34 -18.51 7.59 -18.00
N LEU A 35 -18.40 8.14 -16.79
CA LEU A 35 -19.50 8.39 -15.88
C LEU A 35 -19.92 9.85 -15.96
N HIS A 36 -21.21 10.06 -16.15
CA HIS A 36 -21.81 11.38 -16.19
C HIS A 36 -22.70 11.59 -14.97
N SER A 37 -22.54 12.73 -14.29
CA SER A 37 -23.39 13.11 -13.16
C SER A 37 -24.85 13.26 -13.59
N ASP A 38 -25.76 12.82 -12.74
CA ASP A 38 -27.19 13.09 -12.94
C ASP A 38 -27.53 14.59 -12.88
N ASN A 39 -26.75 15.37 -12.11
CA ASN A 39 -27.02 16.79 -11.84
C ASN A 39 -26.11 17.75 -12.61
N ASN A 40 -25.18 17.23 -13.42
CA ASN A 40 -24.28 18.01 -14.27
C ASN A 40 -23.45 19.06 -13.49
N ASP A 41 -23.02 18.69 -12.27
CA ASP A 41 -22.36 19.53 -11.27
C ASP A 41 -20.95 19.05 -10.89
N GLU A 42 -20.49 17.96 -11.50
CA GLU A 42 -19.22 17.33 -11.14
C GLU A 42 -18.02 18.03 -11.81
N THR A 43 -16.88 18.00 -11.13
CA THR A 43 -15.63 18.48 -11.74
C THR A 43 -15.15 17.44 -12.75
N ALA A 44 -14.98 17.85 -14.01
CA ALA A 44 -14.51 16.95 -15.06
C ALA A 44 -13.05 16.51 -14.83
N GLY A 45 -12.80 15.20 -14.90
CA GLY A 45 -11.48 14.65 -14.63
C GLY A 45 -11.44 13.12 -14.63
N TYR A 46 -10.34 12.59 -14.11
CA TYR A 46 -10.06 11.16 -14.06
C TYR A 46 -10.03 10.69 -12.62
N TRP A 47 -10.89 9.73 -12.31
CA TRP A 47 -10.86 9.01 -11.05
C TRP A 47 -10.16 7.66 -11.26
N SER A 48 -9.30 7.27 -10.33
CA SER A 48 -8.60 5.98 -10.41
C SER A 48 -8.38 5.36 -9.04
N LEU A 49 -8.34 4.03 -8.99
CA LEU A 49 -8.10 3.23 -7.80
C LEU A 49 -6.80 2.43 -7.97
N TRP A 50 -5.94 2.49 -6.96
CA TRP A 50 -4.60 1.89 -7.02
C TRP A 50 -4.32 1.08 -5.76
N SER A 51 -3.74 -0.10 -5.96
CA SER A 51 -3.06 -0.85 -4.91
C SER A 51 -1.58 -0.50 -4.94
N ILE A 52 -1.09 0.02 -3.81
CA ILE A 52 0.30 0.43 -3.61
C ILE A 52 0.88 -0.46 -2.53
N ARG A 53 1.87 -1.25 -2.91
CA ARG A 53 2.57 -2.16 -2.01
C ARG A 53 4.04 -1.76 -1.92
N ALA A 54 4.53 -1.71 -0.69
CA ALA A 54 5.96 -1.68 -0.40
C ALA A 54 6.32 -2.99 0.29
N HIS A 55 7.38 -3.65 -0.15
CA HIS A 55 7.78 -4.92 0.44
C HIS A 55 9.29 -5.13 0.38
N ASN A 56 9.81 -5.95 1.29
CA ASN A 56 11.14 -6.52 1.23
C ASN A 56 11.05 -8.01 1.66
N GLY A 57 12.18 -8.68 1.92
CA GLY A 57 12.16 -10.09 2.32
C GLY A 57 11.60 -10.35 3.74
N LEU A 58 11.32 -9.31 4.52
CA LEU A 58 11.01 -9.40 5.96
C LEU A 58 9.70 -8.73 6.37
N GLU A 59 9.22 -7.77 5.59
CA GLU A 59 8.06 -6.93 5.87
C GLU A 59 7.39 -6.57 4.56
N GLU A 60 6.07 -6.40 4.63
CA GLU A 60 5.28 -5.84 3.56
C GLU A 60 4.21 -4.91 4.12
N LYS A 61 3.77 -3.97 3.28
CA LYS A 61 2.66 -3.09 3.57
C LYS A 61 1.96 -2.72 2.27
N THR A 62 0.65 -2.95 2.24
CA THR A 62 -0.21 -2.64 1.10
C THR A 62 -1.32 -1.70 1.54
N ILE A 63 -1.56 -0.67 0.73
CA ILE A 63 -2.73 0.21 0.84
C ILE A 63 -3.45 0.22 -0.50
N VAL A 64 -4.77 0.44 -0.44
CA VAL A 64 -5.56 0.81 -1.61
C VAL A 64 -5.97 2.26 -1.47
N GLN A 65 -5.77 3.06 -2.51
CA GLN A 65 -6.03 4.50 -2.49
C GLN A 65 -6.68 4.95 -3.79
N SER A 66 -7.68 5.83 -3.68
CA SER A 66 -8.28 6.51 -4.81
C SER A 66 -7.57 7.85 -5.09
N PHE A 67 -7.51 8.21 -6.36
CA PHE A 67 -6.97 9.47 -6.84
C PHE A 67 -7.95 10.10 -7.81
N PHE A 68 -8.11 11.41 -7.72
CA PHE A 68 -8.86 12.19 -8.68
C PHE A 68 -7.96 13.27 -9.25
N LEU A 69 -7.85 13.31 -10.57
CA LEU A 69 -7.06 14.29 -11.33
C LEU A 69 -7.99 15.05 -12.26
N ALA A 70 -8.24 16.32 -11.96
CA ALA A 70 -9.04 17.18 -12.82
C ALA A 70 -8.34 17.44 -14.16
N ASP A 71 -9.13 17.81 -15.17
CA ASP A 71 -8.60 18.17 -16.49
C ASP A 71 -7.58 19.32 -16.49
N ASN A 72 -7.60 20.16 -15.46
CA ASN A 72 -6.64 21.23 -15.27
C ASN A 72 -5.32 20.77 -14.60
N GLY A 73 -5.14 19.47 -14.38
CA GLY A 73 -3.95 18.87 -13.78
C GLY A 73 -3.90 18.93 -12.25
N LYS A 74 -4.95 19.42 -11.58
CA LYS A 74 -5.00 19.46 -10.10
C LYS A 74 -5.52 18.14 -9.53
N GLN A 75 -4.87 17.67 -8.46
CA GLN A 75 -5.30 16.50 -7.70
C GLN A 75 -6.23 16.90 -6.54
N TYR A 76 -7.30 16.15 -6.35
CA TYR A 76 -8.28 16.39 -5.27
C TYR A 76 -8.55 15.13 -4.45
N SER A 77 -7.77 14.90 -3.39
CA SER A 77 -7.87 13.71 -2.53
C SER A 77 -9.23 13.53 -1.86
N ALA A 78 -9.83 14.60 -1.33
CA ALA A 78 -11.13 14.51 -0.65
C ALA A 78 -12.25 14.08 -1.62
N TYR A 79 -12.22 14.65 -2.83
CA TYR A 79 -13.18 14.35 -3.88
C TYR A 79 -12.99 12.93 -4.44
N ALA A 80 -11.75 12.43 -4.54
CA ALA A 80 -11.49 11.04 -4.91
C ALA A 80 -12.13 10.03 -3.95
N ASN A 81 -12.13 10.32 -2.64
CA ASN A 81 -12.79 9.49 -1.64
C ASN A 81 -14.31 9.63 -1.69
N ASP A 82 -14.82 10.84 -1.91
CA ASP A 82 -16.26 11.07 -2.11
C ASP A 82 -16.81 10.25 -3.29
N ILE A 83 -16.16 10.32 -4.45
CA ILE A 83 -16.52 9.51 -5.63
C ILE A 83 -16.49 8.02 -5.29
N TRP A 84 -15.44 7.54 -4.61
CA TRP A 84 -15.38 6.14 -4.17
C TRP A 84 -16.60 5.75 -3.31
N HIS A 85 -16.93 6.55 -2.29
CA HIS A 85 -18.08 6.26 -1.43
C HIS A 85 -19.39 6.20 -2.20
N ARG A 86 -19.58 7.08 -3.19
CA ARG A 86 -20.77 7.07 -4.05
C ARG A 86 -20.80 5.87 -5.00
N LEU A 87 -19.67 5.50 -5.60
CA LEU A 87 -19.58 4.33 -6.49
C LEU A 87 -19.90 3.01 -5.78
N VAL A 88 -19.62 2.92 -4.47
CA VAL A 88 -19.92 1.73 -3.66
C VAL A 88 -21.31 1.80 -3.02
N ALA A 89 -21.98 2.96 -3.05
CA ALA A 89 -23.35 3.11 -2.56
C ALA A 89 -24.37 2.67 -3.60
N ASP A 90 -25.57 2.26 -3.14
CA ASP A 90 -26.67 1.80 -4.01
C ASP A 90 -27.17 2.87 -5.01
N ASN A 91 -26.87 4.15 -4.77
CA ASN A 91 -27.20 5.25 -5.67
C ASN A 91 -25.99 6.18 -5.85
N ALA A 92 -25.17 5.86 -6.84
CA ALA A 92 -23.95 6.61 -7.13
C ALA A 92 -24.20 8.01 -7.73
N GLY A 93 -25.42 8.27 -8.24
CA GLY A 93 -25.75 9.51 -8.97
C GLY A 93 -25.03 9.65 -10.31
N PHE A 94 -24.57 8.54 -10.89
CA PHE A 94 -23.84 8.48 -12.15
C PHE A 94 -24.54 7.60 -13.17
N LYS A 95 -24.50 8.02 -14.44
CA LYS A 95 -24.90 7.21 -15.60
C LYS A 95 -23.69 6.92 -16.48
N ILE A 96 -23.62 5.70 -16.99
CA ILE A 96 -22.62 5.33 -18.00
C ILE A 96 -23.07 5.90 -19.35
N LYS A 97 -22.26 6.79 -19.94
CA LYS A 97 -22.64 7.50 -21.17
C LYS A 97 -22.03 6.86 -22.42
N ALA A 98 -20.74 6.52 -22.40
CA ALA A 98 -20.01 5.81 -23.44
C ALA A 98 -18.58 5.46 -22.95
N SER A 99 -17.75 4.91 -23.85
CA SER A 99 -16.31 4.82 -23.64
C SER A 99 -15.56 5.88 -24.49
N GLU A 100 -14.52 6.49 -23.90
CA GLU A 100 -13.67 7.52 -24.53
C GLU A 100 -12.21 7.06 -24.65
N SER A 101 -11.45 7.70 -25.53
CA SER A 101 -10.00 7.43 -25.66
C SER A 101 -9.26 7.71 -24.36
N SER A 102 -8.32 6.82 -24.02
CA SER A 102 -7.45 6.92 -22.84
C SER A 102 -6.25 7.85 -23.03
N GLU A 103 -6.01 8.39 -24.24
CA GLU A 103 -4.81 9.17 -24.57
C GLU A 103 -4.59 10.38 -23.64
N LYS A 104 -5.66 11.13 -23.34
CA LYS A 104 -5.56 12.30 -22.47
C LYS A 104 -5.21 11.90 -21.03
N PHE A 105 -5.71 10.77 -20.55
CA PHE A 105 -5.31 10.24 -19.23
C PHE A 105 -3.83 9.85 -19.21
N GLU A 106 -3.34 9.15 -20.25
CA GLU A 106 -1.93 8.78 -20.35
C GLU A 106 -1.01 10.01 -20.36
N SER A 107 -1.42 11.11 -21.01
CA SER A 107 -0.66 12.36 -20.97
C SER A 107 -0.54 12.97 -19.56
N LEU A 108 -1.55 12.77 -18.71
CA LEU A 108 -1.62 13.29 -17.35
C LEU A 108 -1.07 12.32 -16.28
N LYS A 109 -0.73 11.09 -16.67
CA LYS A 109 -0.26 10.03 -15.78
C LYS A 109 1.03 10.37 -15.04
N HIS A 110 1.88 11.21 -15.63
CA HIS A 110 3.09 11.69 -14.97
C HIS A 110 2.79 12.47 -13.67
N ILE A 111 1.72 13.26 -13.64
CA ILE A 111 1.26 13.97 -12.45
C ILE A 111 0.82 12.97 -11.38
N LEU A 112 0.03 11.97 -11.78
CA LEU A 112 -0.43 10.91 -10.88
C LEU A 112 0.73 10.12 -10.27
N ASN A 113 1.79 9.86 -11.05
CA ASN A 113 2.98 9.15 -10.58
C ASN A 113 3.69 9.88 -9.42
N GLU A 114 3.67 11.22 -9.38
CA GLU A 114 4.23 11.97 -8.24
C GLU A 114 3.47 11.67 -6.95
N TYR A 115 2.14 11.62 -7.01
CA TYR A 115 1.31 11.28 -5.85
C TYR A 115 1.45 9.82 -5.43
N LEU A 116 1.52 8.89 -6.39
CA LEU A 116 1.78 7.48 -6.13
C LEU A 116 3.15 7.27 -5.47
N TYR A 117 4.16 8.03 -5.91
CA TYR A 117 5.50 7.98 -5.33
C TYR A 117 5.50 8.46 -3.87
N ILE A 118 4.81 9.56 -3.55
CA ILE A 118 4.65 10.03 -2.17
C ILE A 118 3.96 8.96 -1.31
N SER A 119 2.88 8.34 -1.81
CA SER A 119 2.20 7.26 -1.10
C SER A 119 3.14 6.07 -0.85
N PHE A 120 3.97 5.68 -1.82
CA PHE A 120 4.98 4.66 -1.64
C PHE A 120 6.03 5.02 -0.58
N GLN A 121 6.58 6.25 -0.62
CA GLN A 121 7.56 6.71 0.37
C GLN A 121 7.04 6.63 1.81
N ASN A 122 5.75 6.92 2.01
CA ASN A 122 5.11 6.77 3.32
C ASN A 122 5.05 5.31 3.78
N LEU A 123 4.84 4.36 2.87
CA LEU A 123 4.88 2.93 3.18
C LEU A 123 6.30 2.45 3.47
N GLU A 124 7.26 2.89 2.65
CA GLU A 124 8.69 2.60 2.82
C GLU A 124 9.18 3.07 4.20
N ALA A 125 8.87 4.30 4.59
CA ALA A 125 9.23 4.83 5.90
C ALA A 125 8.69 3.97 7.05
N ALA A 126 7.44 3.51 6.94
CA ALA A 126 6.83 2.63 7.95
C ALA A 126 7.50 1.25 8.02
N ILE A 127 7.92 0.68 6.88
CA ILE A 127 8.67 -0.58 6.83
C ILE A 127 10.04 -0.40 7.46
N LEU A 128 10.75 0.68 7.12
CA LEU A 128 12.08 0.97 7.67
C LEU A 128 12.04 1.16 9.19
N GLU A 129 10.99 1.80 9.73
CA GLU A 129 10.80 1.94 11.17
C GLU A 129 10.61 0.58 11.87
N LYS A 130 9.76 -0.30 11.33
CA LYS A 130 9.58 -1.66 11.85
C LYS A 130 10.87 -2.47 11.79
N MET A 131 11.62 -2.33 10.71
CA MET A 131 12.91 -3.01 10.51
C MET A 131 13.93 -2.56 11.56
N LYS A 132 14.01 -1.26 11.83
CA LYS A 132 14.84 -0.71 12.92
C LYS A 132 14.47 -1.34 14.26
N LEU A 133 13.17 -1.40 14.59
CA LEU A 133 12.70 -2.01 15.84
C LEU A 133 13.04 -3.51 15.92
N LYS A 134 12.87 -4.28 14.83
CA LYS A 134 13.27 -5.70 14.75
C LYS A 134 14.76 -5.89 15.06
N LYS A 135 15.61 -5.04 14.47
CA LYS A 135 17.06 -5.07 14.70
C LYS A 135 17.43 -4.76 16.14
N GLU A 136 16.84 -3.72 16.73
CA GLU A 136 17.07 -3.36 18.13
C GLU A 136 16.63 -4.47 19.09
N ASN A 137 15.46 -5.07 18.86
CA ASN A 137 14.96 -6.17 19.67
C ASN A 137 15.84 -7.43 19.56
N ARG A 138 16.34 -7.75 18.36
CA ARG A 138 17.28 -8.85 18.18
C ARG A 138 18.59 -8.61 18.92
N LEU A 139 19.15 -7.41 18.84
CA LEU A 139 20.37 -7.04 19.54
C LEU A 139 20.20 -7.15 21.06
N LYS A 140 19.09 -6.64 21.61
CA LYS A 140 18.75 -6.78 23.04
C LYS A 140 18.68 -8.25 23.44
N SER A 141 17.95 -9.07 22.68
CA SER A 141 17.82 -10.51 22.94
C SER A 141 19.18 -11.23 22.93
N TYR A 142 20.03 -10.94 21.93
CA TYR A 142 21.39 -11.46 21.87
C TYR A 142 22.21 -11.12 23.12
N ASN A 143 22.19 -9.85 23.54
CA ASN A 143 22.93 -9.40 24.71
C ASN A 143 22.41 -10.05 26.01
N PHE A 144 21.10 -10.19 26.18
CA PHE A 144 20.53 -10.88 27.34
C PHE A 144 20.96 -12.35 27.40
N GLN A 145 20.96 -13.04 26.26
CA GLN A 145 21.40 -14.43 26.19
C GLN A 145 22.89 -14.57 26.49
N LYS A 146 23.71 -13.66 25.94
CA LYS A 146 25.15 -13.61 26.20
C LYS A 146 25.45 -13.46 27.70
N LEU A 147 24.84 -12.47 28.36
CA LEU A 147 25.01 -12.24 29.81
C LEU A 147 24.59 -13.46 30.65
N ARG A 148 23.54 -14.18 30.23
CA ARG A 148 23.10 -15.39 30.92
C ARG A 148 24.10 -16.55 30.76
N ILE A 149 24.67 -16.71 29.57
CA ILE A 149 25.67 -17.75 29.28
C ILE A 149 26.97 -17.45 30.04
N GLU A 150 27.37 -16.19 30.16
CA GLU A 150 28.59 -15.77 30.87
C GLU A 150 28.62 -16.20 32.34
N LYS A 151 27.44 -16.35 32.97
CA LYS A 151 27.29 -16.84 34.36
C LYS A 151 27.56 -18.34 34.53
N ILE A 152 27.76 -19.11 33.46
CA ILE A 152 28.06 -20.54 33.53
C ILE A 152 29.51 -20.73 34.01
N GLY A 153 29.69 -21.39 35.16
CA GLY A 153 31.02 -21.58 35.78
C GLY A 153 31.91 -22.62 35.09
N ILE A 154 31.37 -23.45 34.19
CA ILE A 154 32.13 -24.45 33.45
C ILE A 154 32.61 -23.83 32.13
N ALA A 155 33.89 -23.47 32.06
CA ALA A 155 34.49 -22.72 30.94
C ALA A 155 34.19 -23.35 29.56
N ASN A 156 34.46 -24.65 29.39
CA ASN A 156 34.22 -25.34 28.11
C ASN A 156 32.75 -25.25 27.64
N ILE A 157 31.79 -25.32 28.57
CA ILE A 157 30.36 -25.22 28.25
C ILE A 157 30.00 -23.78 27.89
N ARG A 158 30.48 -22.80 28.66
CA ARG A 158 30.25 -21.38 28.41
C ARG A 158 30.77 -20.98 27.03
N ASP A 159 32.01 -21.32 26.72
CA ASP A 159 32.69 -20.87 25.50
C ASP A 159 32.05 -21.50 24.25
N SER A 160 31.68 -22.78 24.33
CA SER A 160 30.91 -23.46 23.27
C SER A 160 29.55 -22.78 23.01
N LYS A 161 28.80 -22.47 24.06
CA LYS A 161 27.51 -21.77 23.94
C LYS A 161 27.65 -20.34 23.40
N LEU A 162 28.67 -19.60 23.83
CA LEU A 162 28.95 -18.25 23.34
C LEU A 162 29.30 -18.26 21.86
N LYS A 163 30.13 -19.21 21.42
CA LYS A 163 30.48 -19.39 20.00
C LYS A 163 29.24 -19.62 19.16
N LYS A 164 28.40 -20.59 19.55
CA LYS A 164 27.13 -20.89 18.85
C LYS A 164 26.19 -19.68 18.78
N LEU A 165 25.99 -18.99 19.91
CA LEU A 165 25.13 -17.79 19.95
C LEU A 165 25.65 -16.68 19.01
N LYS A 166 26.96 -16.50 18.92
CA LYS A 166 27.58 -15.52 18.02
C LYS A 166 27.40 -15.92 16.55
N GLU A 167 27.54 -17.20 16.22
CA GLU A 167 27.28 -17.72 14.87
C GLU A 167 25.83 -17.48 14.46
N GLU A 168 24.86 -17.84 15.31
CA GLU A 168 23.43 -17.61 15.06
C GLU A 168 23.09 -16.11 14.89
N TYR A 169 23.73 -15.24 15.68
CA TYR A 169 23.56 -13.80 15.54
C TYR A 169 24.13 -13.28 14.23
N ASN A 170 25.33 -13.73 13.84
CA ASN A 170 25.97 -13.31 12.60
C ASN A 170 25.19 -13.76 11.35
N ILE A 171 24.66 -14.99 11.36
CA ILE A 171 23.77 -15.49 10.30
C ILE A 171 22.55 -14.57 10.20
N TRP A 172 21.89 -14.32 11.32
CA TRP A 172 20.72 -13.44 11.34
C TRP A 172 21.03 -12.02 10.83
N VAL A 173 22.18 -11.44 11.20
CA VAL A 173 22.58 -10.10 10.73
C VAL A 173 22.79 -10.09 9.22
N ARG A 174 23.42 -11.15 8.67
CA ARG A 174 23.63 -11.30 7.23
C ARG A 174 22.30 -11.39 6.49
N ASP A 175 21.40 -12.26 6.93
CA ASP A 175 20.09 -12.44 6.30
C ASP A 175 19.28 -11.14 6.38
N PHE A 176 19.30 -10.48 7.55
CA PHE A 176 18.65 -9.18 7.75
C PHE A 176 19.21 -8.08 6.83
N GLN A 177 20.47 -8.15 6.40
CA GLN A 177 21.06 -7.20 5.45
C GLN A 177 20.65 -7.47 4.01
N LEU A 178 20.52 -8.74 3.62
CA LEU A 178 20.09 -9.12 2.28
C LEU A 178 18.65 -8.68 2.00
N ASP A 179 17.78 -8.79 3.01
CA ASP A 179 16.35 -8.57 2.87
C ASP A 179 15.89 -7.14 3.21
N GLN A 180 16.82 -6.18 3.27
CA GLN A 180 16.51 -4.81 3.71
C GLN A 180 15.91 -3.92 2.61
N LYS A 181 16.24 -4.17 1.35
CA LYS A 181 15.85 -3.30 0.23
C LYS A 181 14.34 -3.36 0.02
N VAL A 182 13.67 -2.24 0.18
CA VAL A 182 12.24 -2.09 -0.08
C VAL A 182 12.01 -1.85 -1.57
N ILE A 183 11.03 -2.54 -2.14
CA ILE A 183 10.68 -2.48 -3.56
C ILE A 183 9.20 -2.07 -3.68
N PRO A 184 8.86 -1.14 -4.60
CA PRO A 184 7.48 -0.80 -4.91
C PRO A 184 6.83 -1.85 -5.82
N ASP A 185 5.55 -2.10 -5.56
CA ASP A 185 4.64 -2.86 -6.43
C ASP A 185 3.34 -2.04 -6.57
N LEU A 186 3.08 -1.55 -7.79
CA LEU A 186 1.98 -0.65 -8.11
C LEU A 186 1.01 -1.34 -9.07
N LYS A 187 -0.25 -1.44 -8.67
CA LYS A 187 -1.31 -2.02 -9.49
C LYS A 187 -2.47 -1.05 -9.65
N GLN A 188 -2.72 -0.63 -10.89
CA GLN A 188 -3.92 0.13 -11.25
C GLN A 188 -5.11 -0.84 -11.29
N LEU A 189 -6.12 -0.58 -10.46
CA LEU A 189 -7.28 -1.47 -10.31
C LEU A 189 -8.45 -1.02 -11.19
N LEU A 190 -8.69 0.29 -11.24
CA LEU A 190 -9.79 0.88 -12.00
C LEU A 190 -9.44 2.32 -12.38
N THR A 191 -9.92 2.77 -13.54
CA THR A 191 -9.86 4.17 -13.94
C THR A 191 -11.11 4.52 -14.73
N LEU A 192 -11.69 5.67 -14.39
CA LEU A 192 -12.95 6.16 -14.90
C LEU A 192 -12.78 7.62 -15.26
N ARG A 193 -13.44 8.03 -16.35
CA ARG A 193 -13.66 9.43 -16.67
C ARG A 193 -14.90 9.89 -15.92
N ILE A 194 -14.80 11.01 -15.21
CA ILE A 194 -15.93 11.69 -14.58
C ILE A 194 -16.20 12.96 -15.39
N ASP A 195 -17.43 13.08 -15.89
CA ASP A 195 -17.94 14.29 -16.51
C ASP A 195 -19.12 14.81 -15.70
N GLY A 196 -19.09 16.10 -15.40
CA GLY A 196 -20.27 16.82 -14.96
C GLY A 196 -21.08 17.33 -16.12
#